data_AF-A0A348WIK7-F1
#
_entry.id   AF-A0A348WIK7-F1
#
_cell.length_a   1.000
_cell.length_b   1.000
_cell.length_c   1.000
_cell.angle_alpha   90.00
_cell.angle_beta   90.00
_cell.angle_gamma   90.00
#
_symmetry.space_group_name_H-M   'P 1'
#
loop_
_entity.id
_entity.type
_entity.pdbx_description
1 polymer ?
#
loop_
_entity_poly.entity_id
_entity_poly.type
_entity_poly.pdbx_seq_one_letter_code
_entity_poly.pdbx_strand_id
1 'polypeptide(L)'
;LASRNPEDLLDIFTLLTWAEMALSEAEVPPSPALQGAIERIAPILRSLRHADGGLARFHGGGRGLEGRLDAALAASGIKAAAPGGMAMGYTRLNAGRTTIITDTAPPPLGA
;
A
#
# COMPACT_ATOMS: atom_id res chain seq x y z
N LEU A 1 -1.92 -11.50 -3.87
CA LEU A 1 -0.47 -11.68 -4.06
C LEU A 1 0.04 -12.61 -2.98
N ALA A 2 0.85 -13.60 -3.33
CA ALA A 2 1.59 -14.39 -2.34
C ALA A 2 2.94 -13.71 -2.01
N SER A 3 2.93 -12.39 -1.84
CA SER A 3 4.10 -11.60 -1.45
C SER A 3 3.77 -10.80 -0.21
N ARG A 4 4.74 -10.73 0.72
CA ARG A 4 4.70 -9.83 1.87
C ARG A 4 5.62 -8.62 1.68
N ASN A 5 6.16 -8.41 0.49
CA ASN A 5 6.95 -7.22 0.18
C ASN A 5 6.02 -6.00 -0.04
N PRO A 6 6.12 -4.94 0.78
CA PRO A 6 5.34 -3.72 0.57
C PRO A 6 5.63 -3.01 -0.77
N GLU A 7 6.85 -3.10 -1.28
CA GLU A 7 7.24 -2.45 -2.54
C GLU A 7 6.53 -3.08 -3.74
N ASP A 8 6.39 -4.41 -3.78
CA ASP A 8 5.59 -5.10 -4.80
C ASP A 8 4.14 -4.61 -4.80
N LEU A 9 3.58 -4.37 -3.62
CA LEU A 9 2.20 -3.85 -3.50
C LEU A 9 2.11 -2.42 -4.00
N LEU A 10 3.12 -1.57 -3.74
CA LEU A 10 3.19 -0.22 -4.27
C LEU A 10 3.28 -0.20 -5.80
N ASP A 11 4.08 -1.09 -6.39
CA ASP A 11 4.19 -1.23 -7.84
C ASP A 11 2.84 -1.57 -8.47
N ILE A 12 2.16 -2.58 -7.92
CA ILE A 12 0.85 -3.00 -8.40
C ILE A 12 -0.19 -1.91 -8.21
N PHE A 13 -0.21 -1.26 -7.06
CA PHE A 13 -1.11 -0.14 -6.80
C PHE A 13 -0.92 1.01 -7.80
N THR A 14 0.33 1.31 -8.14
CA THR A 14 0.67 2.33 -9.15
C THR A 14 0.09 1.94 -10.51
N LEU A 15 0.30 0.69 -10.94
CA LEU A 15 -0.21 0.18 -12.22
C LEU A 15 -1.74 0.17 -12.28
N LEU A 16 -2.41 -0.24 -11.19
CA LEU A 16 -3.87 -0.25 -11.10
C LEU A 16 -4.44 1.17 -11.19
N THR A 17 -3.82 2.12 -10.51
CA THR A 17 -4.23 3.53 -10.54
C THR A 17 -4.07 4.11 -11.95
N TRP A 18 -2.95 3.84 -12.62
CA TRP A 18 -2.77 4.25 -14.03
C TRP A 18 -3.76 3.60 -14.98
N ALA A 19 -4.09 2.33 -14.77
CA ALA A 19 -5.11 1.65 -15.57
C ALA A 19 -6.50 2.28 -15.39
N GLU A 20 -6.88 2.63 -14.15
CA GLU A 20 -8.14 3.33 -13.86
C GLU A 20 -8.19 4.71 -14.53
N MET A 21 -7.09 5.47 -14.44
CA MET A 21 -6.97 6.78 -15.10
C MET A 21 -7.12 6.66 -16.62
N ALA A 22 -6.38 5.74 -17.24
CA ALA A 22 -6.41 5.55 -18.69
C ALA A 22 -7.81 5.11 -19.19
N LEU A 23 -8.50 4.24 -18.44
CA LEU A 23 -9.89 3.87 -18.75
C LEU A 23 -10.81 5.08 -18.67
N SER A 24 -10.69 5.88 -17.60
CA SER A 24 -11.49 7.07 -17.39
C SER A 24 -11.26 8.12 -18.49
N GLU A 25 -10.01 8.34 -18.90
CA GLU A 25 -9.65 9.24 -20.01
C GLU A 25 -10.19 8.78 -21.35
N ALA A 26 -10.28 7.46 -21.56
CA ALA A 26 -10.89 6.87 -22.74
C ALA A 26 -12.43 6.79 -22.69
N GLU A 27 -13.06 7.39 -21.67
CA GLU A 27 -14.50 7.31 -21.40
C GLU A 27 -15.03 5.87 -21.24
N VAL A 28 -14.14 4.94 -20.88
CA VAL A 28 -14.48 3.55 -20.57
C VAL A 28 -14.64 3.41 -19.06
N PRO A 29 -15.82 3.00 -18.55
CA PRO A 29 -16.02 2.87 -17.12
C PRO A 29 -15.09 1.80 -16.52
N PRO A 30 -14.26 2.12 -15.52
CA PRO A 30 -13.42 1.14 -14.86
C PRO A 30 -14.26 0.06 -14.17
N SER A 31 -13.77 -1.18 -14.18
CA SER A 31 -14.50 -2.27 -13.53
C SER A 31 -14.59 -2.06 -12.00
N PRO A 32 -15.70 -2.45 -11.34
CA PRO A 32 -15.81 -2.38 -9.89
C PRO A 32 -14.71 -3.17 -9.14
N ALA A 33 -14.20 -4.23 -9.75
CA ALA A 33 -13.11 -5.03 -9.20
C ALA A 33 -11.79 -4.23 -9.14
N LEU A 34 -11.50 -3.43 -10.16
CA LEU A 34 -10.33 -2.54 -10.22
C LEU A 34 -10.44 -1.45 -9.15
N GLN A 35 -11.55 -0.72 -9.13
CA GLN A 35 -11.83 0.34 -8.14
C GLN A 35 -11.72 -0.21 -6.72
N GLY A 36 -12.41 -1.32 -6.44
CA GLY A 36 -12.36 -1.95 -5.14
C GLY A 36 -10.95 -2.43 -4.74
N ALA A 37 -10.09 -2.82 -5.70
CA ALA A 37 -8.70 -3.15 -5.39
C ALA A 37 -7.90 -1.92 -4.96
N ILE A 38 -8.02 -0.81 -5.68
CA ILE A 38 -7.38 0.46 -5.34
C ILE A 38 -7.84 0.94 -3.95
N GLU A 39 -9.14 0.90 -3.69
CA GLU A 39 -9.75 1.28 -2.40
C GLU A 39 -9.24 0.45 -1.23
N ARG A 40 -8.99 -0.85 -1.42
CA ARG A 40 -8.44 -1.73 -0.38
C ARG A 40 -6.94 -1.54 -0.16
N ILE A 41 -6.18 -1.25 -1.21
CA ILE A 41 -4.72 -1.19 -1.15
C ILE A 41 -4.21 0.15 -0.61
N ALA A 42 -4.83 1.26 -1.01
CA ALA A 42 -4.42 2.59 -0.55
C ALA A 42 -4.30 2.73 0.99
N PRO A 43 -5.30 2.31 1.80
CA PRO A 43 -5.18 2.34 3.26
C PRO A 43 -4.04 1.45 3.79
N ILE A 44 -3.78 0.30 3.18
CA ILE A 44 -2.67 -0.61 3.54
C ILE A 44 -1.32 0.09 3.31
N LEU A 45 -1.09 0.66 2.14
CA LEU A 45 0.16 1.38 1.86
C LEU A 45 0.36 2.59 2.78
N ARG A 46 -0.73 3.26 3.16
CA ARG A 46 -0.70 4.36 4.13
C ARG A 46 -0.33 3.90 5.54
N SER A 47 -0.76 2.71 5.98
CA SER A 47 -0.32 2.18 7.28
C SER A 47 1.16 1.79 7.26
N LEU A 48 1.69 1.32 6.12
CA LEU A 48 3.09 0.93 5.96
C LEU A 48 4.05 2.10 5.68
N ARG A 49 3.53 3.32 5.61
CA ARG A 49 4.31 4.56 5.47
C ARG A 49 4.86 5.04 6.82
N HIS A 50 6.17 5.29 6.87
CA HIS A 50 6.84 5.97 7.98
C HIS A 50 6.51 7.47 8.03
N ALA A 51 6.77 8.12 9.18
CA ALA A 51 6.51 9.55 9.33
C ALA A 51 7.35 10.45 8.40
N ASP A 52 8.45 9.93 7.85
CA ASP A 52 9.30 10.61 6.86
C ASP A 52 8.80 10.44 5.41
N GLY A 53 7.73 9.69 5.19
CA GLY A 53 7.20 9.40 3.85
C GLY A 53 7.78 8.14 3.20
N GLY A 54 8.78 7.51 3.80
CA GLY A 54 9.34 6.25 3.31
C GLY A 54 8.40 5.06 3.51
N LEU A 55 8.47 4.09 2.60
CA LEU A 55 7.80 2.80 2.77
C LEU A 55 8.62 1.88 3.68
N ALA A 56 7.93 1.08 4.50
CA ALA A 56 8.59 0.05 5.32
C ALA A 56 9.32 -1.00 4.46
N ARG A 57 10.51 -1.39 4.91
CA ARG A 57 11.44 -2.26 4.17
C ARG A 57 11.38 -3.68 4.71
N PHE A 58 10.58 -4.53 4.08
CA PHE A 58 10.40 -5.94 4.48
C PHE A 58 10.51 -6.89 3.29
N HIS A 59 10.91 -8.14 3.57
CA HIS A 59 10.99 -9.25 2.60
C HIS A 59 11.73 -8.89 1.30
N GLY A 60 12.87 -8.21 1.42
CA GLY A 60 13.70 -7.80 0.27
C GLY A 60 13.30 -6.47 -0.38
N GLY A 61 12.19 -5.87 0.05
CA GLY A 61 11.73 -4.55 -0.42
C GLY A 61 12.53 -3.37 0.11
N GLY A 62 12.69 -2.37 -0.75
CA GLY A 62 13.21 -1.05 -0.42
C GLY A 62 12.15 -0.06 0.04
N ARG A 63 12.55 1.20 0.17
CA ARG A 63 11.63 2.31 0.48
C ARG A 63 10.87 2.82 -0.76
N GLY A 64 11.11 2.23 -1.94
CA GLY A 64 10.72 2.79 -3.23
C GLY A 64 11.52 4.03 -3.63
N LEU A 65 11.22 4.56 -4.83
CA LEU A 65 11.70 5.88 -5.25
C LEU A 65 11.12 6.98 -4.34
N GLU A 66 11.93 8.00 -4.05
CA GLU A 66 11.50 9.12 -3.22
C GLU A 66 10.24 9.80 -3.79
N GLY A 67 9.26 10.06 -2.92
CA GLY A 67 7.98 10.65 -3.30
C GLY A 67 7.01 9.73 -4.04
N ARG A 68 7.44 8.54 -4.52
CA ARG A 68 6.60 7.64 -5.31
C ARG A 68 5.36 7.16 -4.55
N LEU A 69 5.52 6.80 -3.27
CA LEU A 69 4.41 6.38 -2.42
C LEU A 69 3.36 7.48 -2.28
N ASP A 70 3.80 8.70 -2.00
CA ASP A 70 2.91 9.85 -1.85
C ASP A 70 2.22 10.22 -3.16
N ALA A 71 2.94 10.18 -4.28
CA ALA A 71 2.38 10.42 -5.60
C ALA A 71 1.31 9.37 -5.97
N ALA A 72 1.58 8.08 -5.73
CA ALA A 72 0.63 7.01 -6.01
C ALA A 72 -0.63 7.14 -5.13
N LEU A 73 -0.48 7.42 -3.82
CA LEU A 73 -1.61 7.63 -2.91
C LEU A 73 -2.43 8.87 -3.25
N ALA A 74 -1.79 9.93 -3.77
CA ALA A 74 -2.47 11.12 -4.23
C ALA A 74 -3.25 10.86 -5.52
N ALA A 75 -2.66 10.14 -6.47
CA ALA A 75 -3.26 9.82 -7.76
C ALA A 75 -4.56 8.98 -7.61
N SER A 76 -4.64 8.09 -6.62
CA SER A 76 -5.86 7.30 -6.40
C SER A 76 -7.02 8.09 -5.78
N GLY A 77 -6.75 9.26 -5.17
CA GLY A 77 -7.76 10.04 -4.45
C GLY A 77 -8.32 9.38 -3.18
N ILE A 78 -7.89 8.17 -2.81
CA ILE A 78 -8.45 7.43 -1.67
C ILE A 78 -7.90 7.96 -0.34
N LYS A 79 -8.79 8.59 0.44
CA LYS A 79 -8.48 9.19 1.76
C LYS A 79 -8.73 8.26 2.95
N ALA A 80 -9.30 7.07 2.71
CA ALA A 80 -9.62 6.13 3.78
C ALA A 80 -8.40 5.77 4.64
N ALA A 81 -8.61 5.71 5.95
CA ALA A 81 -7.60 5.23 6.88
C ALA A 81 -7.49 3.70 6.82
N ALA A 82 -6.35 3.17 7.24
CA ALA A 82 -6.20 1.73 7.41
C ALA A 82 -7.22 1.20 8.41
N PRO A 83 -7.94 0.11 8.09
CA PRO A 83 -8.73 -0.58 9.10
C PRO A 83 -7.80 -1.00 10.25
N GLY A 84 -8.29 -0.92 11.48
CA GLY A 84 -7.53 -1.34 12.65
C GLY A 84 -7.07 -2.79 12.53
N GLY A 85 -5.93 -3.12 13.16
CA GLY A 85 -5.33 -4.45 13.12
C GLY A 85 -4.10 -4.53 12.21
N MET A 86 -3.85 -5.71 11.65
CA MET A 86 -2.68 -5.99 10.81
C MET A 86 -2.91 -5.63 9.35
N ALA A 87 -1.90 -5.01 8.72
CA ALA A 87 -1.86 -4.74 7.30
C ALA A 87 -0.76 -5.60 6.66
N MET A 88 -1.10 -6.54 5.78
CA MET A 88 -0.16 -7.52 5.20
C MET A 88 0.61 -8.39 6.23
N GLY A 89 0.09 -8.48 7.47
CA GLY A 89 0.81 -9.13 8.58
C GLY A 89 1.66 -8.18 9.42
N TYR A 90 1.70 -6.89 9.09
CA TYR A 90 2.39 -5.86 9.87
C TYR A 90 1.46 -5.13 10.82
N THR A 91 1.97 -4.80 12.00
CA THR A 91 1.31 -3.89 12.93
C THR A 91 2.07 -2.57 13.01
N ARG A 92 1.34 -1.46 13.10
CA ARG A 92 1.91 -0.11 13.27
C ARG A 92 1.58 0.48 14.63
N LEU A 93 2.59 1.09 15.25
CA LEU A 93 2.46 1.97 16.41
C LEU A 93 3.00 3.35 16.05
N ASN A 94 2.35 4.41 16.52
CA ASN A 94 2.82 5.78 16.31
C ASN A 94 2.68 6.62 17.58
N ALA A 95 3.70 7.43 17.86
CA ALA A 95 3.72 8.43 18.91
C ALA A 95 4.38 9.71 18.38
N GLY A 96 3.57 10.72 18.05
CA GLY A 96 4.06 11.91 17.36
C GLY A 96 4.73 11.56 16.02
N ARG A 97 6.01 11.90 15.88
CA ARG A 97 6.82 11.59 14.68
C ARG A 97 7.49 10.22 14.71
N THR A 98 7.43 9.52 15.85
CA THR A 98 7.99 8.18 15.98
C THR A 98 6.98 7.16 15.45
N THR A 99 7.41 6.35 14.50
CA THR A 99 6.61 5.26 13.92
C THR A 99 7.37 3.96 14.02
N ILE A 100 6.73 2.93 14.56
CA ILE A 100 7.23 1.55 14.58
C ILE A 100 6.29 0.72 13.71
N ILE A 101 6.87 -0.03 12.77
CA ILE A 101 6.16 -0.99 11.94
C ILE A 101 6.86 -2.33 12.15
N THR A 102 6.11 -3.34 12.57
CA THR A 102 6.65 -4.64 12.99
C THR A 102 5.97 -5.75 12.22
N ASP A 103 6.75 -6.73 11.73
CA ASP A 103 6.19 -8.00 11.21
C ASP A 103 5.61 -8.79 12.38
N THR A 104 4.30 -8.95 12.36
CA THR A 104 3.52 -9.63 13.40
C THR A 104 2.72 -10.80 12.82
N ALA A 105 3.02 -11.21 11.59
CA ALA A 105 2.39 -12.38 11.01
C ALA A 105 2.88 -13.64 11.74
N PRO A 106 2.02 -14.67 11.87
CA PRO A 106 2.43 -15.96 12.40
C PRO A 106 3.65 -16.49 11.64
N PRO A 107 4.59 -17.17 12.32
CA PRO A 107 5.69 -17.83 11.63
C PRO A 107 5.13 -18.88 10.66
N PRO A 108 5.83 -19.17 9.55
CA PRO A 108 5.47 -20.29 8.70
C PRO A 108 5.47 -21.57 9.54
N LEU A 109 4.49 -22.45 9.34
CA LEU A 109 4.26 -23.65 10.16
C LEU A 109 5.33 -24.75 10.00
N GLY A 110 6.47 -24.45 9.38
CA GLY A 110 7.43 -25.46 8.93
C GLY A 110 6.90 -26.30 7.76
N ALA A 111 7.79 -27.05 7.13
CA ALA A 111 7.46 -28.11 6.19
C ALA A 111 7.46 -29.45 6.92
#